data_AF-A0A5C6DTH3-F1
#
_entry.id   AF-A0A5C6DTH3-F1
#
_cell.length_a   1.000
_cell.length_b   1.000
_cell.length_c   1.000
_cell.angle_alpha   90.00
_cell.angle_beta   90.00
_cell.angle_gamma   90.00
#
_symmetry.space_group_name_H-M   'P 1'
#
loop_
_entity.id
_entity.type
_entity.pdbx_description
1 polymer ?
#
loop_
_entity_poly.entity_id
_entity_poly.type
_entity_poly.pdbx_seq_one_letter_code
_entity_poly.pdbx_strand_id
1 'polypeptide(L)'
;MSSTGRRRPRAGMTVHDDILAWSSDQSHWKRDALQRIIEKGGFDRTDTDELTAACRDAHGLSEDSAPDLTLLAAEHIPSRDQAGRKITLRSICETENVNALDSNQELLFAASGLTVVFGYNGSGKSGYGRILRRACRARSKGDPILPNVMGDATDEPASAVITHAVDDVDQSPAKWIDGQQSPDGLGSISFFDSDCASVHVRDKNDVAFIPFGLEILPTLGDLCRSIQAKLDAEKKRLESETPSFLRNQHATGDTKVGRTLANLNGSTKPDDLDVLASLNDDDLKRLKKLPIQLASDPKAEAIKTRVQGGRITTLSRSLAGAEKKTVRRGDHCH
;
A
#
# COMPACT_ATOMS: atom_id res chain seq x y z
N MET A 1 4.95 -30.64 21.75
CA MET A 1 4.09 -31.52 20.91
C MET A 1 2.83 -30.74 20.60
N SER A 2 2.81 -29.99 19.50
CA SER A 2 1.63 -29.24 19.08
C SER A 2 1.21 -29.80 17.74
N SER A 3 0.09 -30.51 17.73
CA SER A 3 -0.44 -31.18 16.55
C SER A 3 -0.85 -30.15 15.50
N THR A 4 -0.11 -30.09 14.40
CA THR A 4 -0.56 -29.50 13.14
C THR A 4 -1.64 -30.41 12.55
N GLY A 5 -2.87 -30.25 13.05
CA GLY A 5 -4.05 -30.88 12.47
C GLY A 5 -4.31 -30.24 11.11
N ARG A 6 -3.96 -30.95 10.02
CA ARG A 6 -4.51 -30.68 8.68
C ARG A 6 -6.03 -30.80 8.79
N ARG A 7 -6.75 -29.68 8.83
CA ARG A 7 -8.20 -29.66 8.69
C ARG A 7 -8.53 -30.23 7.31
N ARG A 8 -9.27 -31.34 7.28
CA ARG A 8 -9.93 -31.80 6.05
C ARG A 8 -10.92 -30.71 5.62
N PRO A 9 -11.07 -30.42 4.31
CA PRO A 9 -12.11 -29.52 3.85
C PRO A 9 -13.47 -30.08 4.27
N ARG A 10 -14.27 -29.26 4.96
CA ARG A 10 -15.66 -29.61 5.26
C ARG A 10 -16.42 -29.58 3.93
N ALA A 11 -17.18 -30.62 3.63
CA ALA A 11 -18.01 -30.67 2.43
C ALA A 11 -18.89 -29.41 2.37
N GLY A 12 -18.76 -28.61 1.30
CA GLY A 12 -19.53 -27.38 1.07
C GLY A 12 -18.76 -26.05 1.22
N MET A 13 -17.51 -26.03 1.69
CA MET A 13 -16.72 -24.79 1.71
C MET A 13 -16.05 -24.51 0.37
N THR A 14 -16.26 -23.30 -0.16
CA THR A 14 -15.59 -22.81 -1.37
C THR A 14 -14.24 -22.18 -1.01
N VAL A 15 -13.37 -21.98 -2.01
CA VAL A 15 -12.12 -21.22 -1.84
C VAL A 15 -12.38 -19.82 -1.30
N HIS A 16 -13.50 -19.18 -1.68
CA HIS A 16 -13.88 -17.87 -1.18
C HIS A 16 -14.26 -17.89 0.30
N ASP A 17 -14.87 -18.98 0.80
CA ASP A 17 -15.14 -19.15 2.23
C ASP A 17 -13.84 -19.27 3.04
N ASP A 18 -12.86 -19.99 2.51
CA ASP A 18 -11.53 -20.10 3.14
C ASP A 18 -10.82 -18.75 3.16
N ILE A 19 -10.89 -17.97 2.07
CA ILE A 19 -10.35 -16.61 1.99
C ILE A 19 -11.07 -15.68 2.98
N LEU A 20 -12.40 -15.76 3.09
CA LEU A 20 -13.16 -14.96 4.05
C LEU A 20 -12.75 -15.28 5.49
N ALA A 21 -12.62 -16.56 5.83
CA ALA A 21 -12.16 -16.98 7.14
C ALA A 21 -10.74 -16.44 7.43
N TRP A 22 -9.81 -16.58 6.48
CA TRP A 22 -8.46 -16.03 6.59
C TRP A 22 -8.42 -14.50 6.67
N SER A 23 -9.33 -13.80 5.99
CA SER A 23 -9.39 -12.34 5.96
C SER A 23 -9.67 -11.73 7.34
N SER A 24 -10.30 -12.49 8.24
CA SER A 24 -10.61 -12.01 9.60
C SER A 24 -9.38 -11.67 10.43
N ASP A 25 -8.24 -12.31 10.16
CA ASP A 25 -6.96 -12.06 10.82
C ASP A 25 -6.15 -10.92 10.15
N GLN A 26 -6.67 -10.30 9.10
CA GLN A 26 -5.98 -9.25 8.34
C GLN A 26 -6.43 -7.84 8.76
N SER A 27 -5.61 -6.84 8.44
CA SER A 27 -5.96 -5.43 8.66
C SER A 27 -7.20 -5.02 7.86
N HIS A 28 -7.97 -4.06 8.37
CA HIS A 28 -9.22 -3.60 7.76
C HIS A 28 -9.04 -3.17 6.30
N TRP A 29 -7.98 -2.44 5.98
CA TRP A 29 -7.68 -2.04 4.60
C TRP A 29 -7.42 -3.23 3.67
N LYS A 30 -6.85 -4.34 4.16
CA LYS A 30 -6.67 -5.57 3.36
C LYS A 30 -7.99 -6.27 3.13
N ARG A 31 -8.89 -6.23 4.11
CA ARG A 31 -10.24 -6.80 3.99
C ARG A 31 -11.08 -6.02 2.98
N ASP A 32 -10.97 -4.70 2.97
CA ASP A 32 -11.56 -3.84 1.94
C ASP A 32 -10.96 -4.13 0.56
N ALA A 33 -9.63 -4.24 0.47
CA ALA A 33 -8.97 -4.62 -0.79
C ALA A 33 -9.47 -5.97 -1.33
N LEU A 34 -9.68 -6.97 -0.47
CA LEU A 34 -10.24 -8.27 -0.86
C LEU A 34 -11.68 -8.16 -1.38
N GLN A 35 -12.51 -7.34 -0.74
CA GLN A 35 -13.88 -7.07 -1.20
C GLN A 35 -13.85 -6.44 -2.60
N ARG A 36 -13.01 -5.42 -2.83
CA ARG A 36 -12.87 -4.77 -4.13
C ARG A 36 -12.39 -5.72 -5.22
N ILE A 37 -11.48 -6.65 -4.89
CA ILE A 37 -11.05 -7.69 -5.84
C ILE A 37 -12.22 -8.59 -6.22
N ILE A 38 -13.06 -9.02 -5.27
CA ILE A 38 -14.18 -9.92 -5.57
C ILE A 38 -15.23 -9.21 -6.44
N GLU A 39 -15.50 -7.93 -6.18
CA GLU A 39 -16.53 -7.19 -6.92
C GLU A 39 -16.05 -6.62 -8.25
N LYS A 40 -14.89 -5.95 -8.27
CA LYS A 40 -14.35 -5.25 -9.44
C LYS A 40 -13.37 -6.10 -10.24
N GLY A 41 -12.69 -7.07 -9.62
CA GLY A 41 -11.67 -7.91 -10.25
C GLY A 41 -10.26 -7.30 -10.27
N GLY A 42 -10.06 -6.10 -9.74
CA GLY A 42 -8.79 -5.40 -9.77
C GLY A 42 -8.86 -4.02 -9.10
N PHE A 43 -7.78 -3.25 -9.24
CA PHE A 43 -7.63 -1.93 -8.65
C PHE A 43 -7.32 -0.89 -9.70
N ASP A 44 -7.98 0.27 -9.63
CA ASP A 44 -7.56 1.46 -10.34
C ASP A 44 -6.59 2.32 -9.49
N ARG A 45 -6.20 3.47 -10.04
CA ARG A 45 -5.29 4.40 -9.36
C ARG A 45 -5.92 4.96 -8.07
N THR A 46 -7.21 5.28 -8.11
CA THR A 46 -7.98 5.83 -7.00
C THR A 46 -8.10 4.80 -5.89
N ASP A 47 -8.47 3.55 -6.22
CA ASP A 47 -8.50 2.43 -5.27
C ASP A 47 -7.15 2.28 -4.57
N THR A 48 -6.05 2.35 -5.34
CA THR A 48 -4.70 2.24 -4.79
C THR A 48 -4.34 3.41 -3.87
N ASP A 49 -4.77 4.63 -4.20
CA ASP A 49 -4.55 5.83 -3.37
C ASP A 49 -5.34 5.76 -2.05
N GLU A 50 -6.63 5.39 -2.11
CA GLU A 50 -7.48 5.19 -0.93
C GLU A 50 -6.94 4.10 0.01
N LEU A 51 -6.56 2.95 -0.54
CA LEU A 51 -5.99 1.84 0.24
C LEU A 51 -4.61 2.19 0.81
N THR A 52 -3.85 3.07 0.14
CA THR A 52 -2.60 3.61 0.70
C THR A 52 -2.88 4.50 1.90
N ALA A 53 -3.89 5.37 1.83
CA ALA A 53 -4.31 6.22 2.95
C ALA A 53 -4.82 5.37 4.14
N ALA A 54 -5.66 4.38 3.88
CA ALA A 54 -6.14 3.44 4.88
C ALA A 54 -5.00 2.63 5.55
N CYS A 55 -3.97 2.27 4.78
CA CYS A 55 -2.78 1.61 5.32
C CYS A 55 -2.00 2.53 6.28
N ARG A 56 -1.87 3.82 5.96
CA ARG A 56 -1.24 4.82 6.86
C ARG A 56 -2.04 5.00 8.14
N ASP A 57 -3.36 5.12 8.02
CA ASP A 57 -4.27 5.27 9.17
C ASP A 57 -4.18 4.09 10.14
N ALA A 58 -4.11 2.86 9.63
CA ALA A 58 -3.92 1.67 10.45
C ALA A 58 -2.60 1.68 11.27
N HIS A 59 -1.64 2.52 10.89
CA HIS A 59 -0.38 2.73 11.60
C HIS A 59 -0.29 4.09 12.33
N GLY A 60 -1.39 4.87 12.38
CA GLY A 60 -1.43 6.19 13.01
C GLY A 60 -0.64 7.27 12.27
N LEU A 61 -0.45 7.09 10.96
CA LEU A 61 0.30 8.00 10.08
C LEU A 61 -0.62 8.80 9.14
N SER A 62 -1.93 8.84 9.41
CA SER A 62 -2.88 9.61 8.60
C SER A 62 -2.87 11.07 8.99
N GLU A 63 -2.82 11.95 7.98
CA GLU A 63 -2.98 13.40 8.15
C GLU A 63 -4.45 13.83 7.97
N ASP A 64 -5.25 13.00 7.28
CA ASP A 64 -6.65 13.24 6.92
C ASP A 64 -7.60 12.21 7.53
N SER A 65 -8.91 12.50 7.44
CA SER A 65 -9.99 11.58 7.83
C SER A 65 -9.82 10.22 7.14
N ALA A 66 -9.94 9.14 7.92
CA ALA A 66 -9.87 7.79 7.40
C ALA A 66 -10.90 7.58 6.27
N PRO A 67 -10.52 6.94 5.15
CA PRO A 67 -11.47 6.56 4.12
C PRO A 67 -12.49 5.57 4.68
N ASP A 68 -13.71 5.60 4.15
CA ASP A 68 -14.73 4.62 4.53
C ASP A 68 -14.34 3.25 3.94
N LEU A 69 -14.32 2.23 4.78
CA LEU A 69 -13.85 0.89 4.41
C LEU A 69 -14.99 -0.11 4.50
N THR A 70 -15.23 -0.82 3.40
CA THR A 70 -16.19 -1.91 3.31
C THR A 70 -15.48 -3.23 3.54
N LEU A 71 -15.59 -3.77 4.74
CA LEU A 71 -14.92 -5.02 5.08
C LEU A 71 -15.52 -6.20 4.31
N LEU A 72 -14.66 -7.08 3.79
CA LEU A 72 -15.10 -8.35 3.25
C LEU A 72 -15.99 -9.11 4.25
N ALA A 73 -17.16 -9.48 3.76
CA ALA A 73 -18.24 -10.15 4.49
C ALA A 73 -18.88 -11.21 3.59
N ALA A 74 -19.66 -12.12 4.18
CA ALA A 74 -20.24 -13.26 3.46
C ALA A 74 -21.18 -12.86 2.31
N GLU A 75 -21.88 -11.73 2.45
CA GLU A 75 -22.77 -11.15 1.44
C GLU A 75 -22.04 -10.73 0.15
N HIS A 76 -20.74 -10.45 0.24
CA HIS A 76 -19.91 -10.11 -0.90
C HIS A 76 -19.45 -11.35 -1.70
N ILE A 77 -19.67 -12.57 -1.19
CA ILE A 77 -19.29 -13.80 -1.89
C ILE A 77 -20.46 -14.28 -2.75
N PRO A 78 -20.33 -14.28 -4.08
CA PRO A 78 -21.39 -14.73 -4.95
C PRO A 78 -21.75 -16.20 -4.70
N SER A 79 -23.05 -16.49 -4.65
CA SER A 79 -23.60 -17.87 -4.71
C SER A 79 -23.22 -18.79 -3.54
N ARG A 80 -22.96 -18.25 -2.35
CA ARG A 80 -22.63 -19.02 -1.13
C ARG A 80 -23.69 -20.08 -0.78
N ASP A 81 -24.97 -19.73 -0.89
CA ASP A 81 -26.09 -20.63 -0.56
C ASP A 81 -26.30 -21.75 -1.59
N GLN A 82 -25.55 -21.72 -2.69
CA GLN A 82 -25.62 -22.70 -3.77
C GLN A 82 -24.37 -23.59 -3.84
N ALA A 83 -23.49 -23.51 -2.85
CA ALA A 83 -22.30 -24.35 -2.76
C ALA A 83 -22.69 -25.85 -2.78
N GLY A 84 -22.25 -26.55 -3.83
CA GLY A 84 -22.53 -27.98 -4.03
C GLY A 84 -23.87 -28.30 -4.73
N ARG A 85 -24.66 -27.28 -5.09
CA ARG A 85 -25.91 -27.44 -5.86
C ARG A 85 -25.64 -27.39 -7.36
N LYS A 86 -26.46 -28.08 -8.16
CA LYS A 86 -26.34 -28.07 -9.63
C LYS A 86 -27.04 -26.83 -10.19
N ILE A 87 -26.28 -25.93 -10.82
CA ILE A 87 -26.83 -24.75 -11.50
C ILE A 87 -26.82 -24.96 -13.01
N THR A 88 -27.96 -24.75 -13.65
CA THR A 88 -28.13 -24.90 -15.11
C THR A 88 -28.74 -23.65 -15.70
N LEU A 89 -28.06 -23.02 -16.66
CA LEU A 89 -28.61 -21.88 -17.40
C LEU A 89 -29.78 -22.35 -18.29
N ARG A 90 -30.87 -21.58 -18.33
CA ARG A 90 -32.08 -21.92 -19.12
C ARG A 90 -32.29 -20.98 -20.29
N SER A 91 -32.31 -19.67 -20.01
CA SER A 91 -32.56 -18.69 -21.06
C SER A 91 -31.96 -17.33 -20.75
N ILE A 92 -31.75 -16.56 -21.81
CA ILE A 92 -31.46 -15.13 -21.78
C ILE A 92 -32.44 -14.45 -22.74
N CYS A 93 -33.22 -13.49 -22.25
CA CYS A 93 -34.19 -12.73 -23.04
C CYS A 93 -34.23 -11.27 -22.60
N GLU A 94 -35.12 -10.47 -23.22
CA GLU A 94 -35.38 -9.08 -22.84
C GLU A 94 -34.10 -8.25 -22.72
N THR A 95 -33.22 -8.37 -23.73
CA THR A 95 -31.92 -7.68 -23.70
C THR A 95 -32.10 -6.21 -24.05
N GLU A 96 -31.55 -5.32 -23.22
CA GLU A 96 -31.56 -3.87 -23.43
C GLU A 96 -30.12 -3.34 -23.44
N ASN A 97 -29.82 -2.41 -24.35
CA ASN A 97 -28.50 -1.76 -24.47
C ASN A 97 -27.32 -2.73 -24.66
N VAL A 98 -27.56 -3.92 -25.24
CA VAL A 98 -26.52 -4.90 -25.55
C VAL A 98 -26.27 -4.95 -27.05
N ASN A 99 -25.37 -4.10 -27.55
CA ASN A 99 -25.07 -3.97 -28.97
C ASN A 99 -26.39 -3.83 -29.79
N ALA A 100 -26.51 -4.52 -30.92
CA ALA A 100 -27.71 -4.55 -31.75
C ALA A 100 -28.56 -5.82 -31.51
N LEU A 101 -28.59 -6.35 -30.28
CA LEU A 101 -29.50 -7.45 -29.94
C LEU A 101 -30.94 -6.94 -29.92
N ASP A 102 -31.85 -7.74 -30.46
CA ASP A 102 -33.29 -7.48 -30.43
C ASP A 102 -33.86 -7.89 -29.07
N SER A 103 -34.55 -6.97 -28.39
CA SER A 103 -35.13 -7.20 -27.07
C SER A 103 -36.19 -8.30 -27.05
N ASN A 104 -36.79 -8.64 -28.20
CA ASN A 104 -37.79 -9.70 -28.31
C ASN A 104 -37.20 -11.09 -28.55
N GLN A 105 -35.87 -11.21 -28.65
CA GLN A 105 -35.22 -12.50 -28.84
C GLN A 105 -34.99 -13.22 -27.52
N GLU A 106 -35.15 -14.53 -27.55
CA GLU A 106 -34.81 -15.43 -26.47
C GLU A 106 -33.76 -16.45 -26.94
N LEU A 107 -32.67 -16.54 -26.18
CA LEU A 107 -31.67 -17.58 -26.36
C LEU A 107 -31.90 -18.68 -25.32
N LEU A 108 -32.29 -19.87 -25.79
CA LEU A 108 -32.53 -21.06 -24.96
C LEU A 108 -31.29 -21.94 -24.83
N PHE A 109 -31.12 -22.53 -23.65
CA PHE A 109 -30.08 -23.49 -23.33
C PHE A 109 -30.68 -24.86 -22.97
N ALA A 110 -30.04 -25.92 -23.45
CA ALA A 110 -30.47 -27.27 -23.14
C ALA A 110 -30.31 -27.58 -21.63
N ALA A 111 -31.27 -28.32 -21.07
CA ALA A 111 -31.24 -28.77 -19.68
C ALA A 111 -30.03 -29.62 -19.29
N SER A 112 -29.44 -30.27 -20.29
CA SER A 112 -28.32 -31.19 -20.12
C SER A 112 -27.55 -31.28 -21.42
N GLY A 113 -26.24 -31.53 -21.32
CA GLY A 113 -25.36 -31.72 -22.46
C GLY A 113 -24.74 -30.43 -22.97
N LEU A 114 -24.51 -30.35 -24.27
CA LEU A 114 -23.84 -29.25 -24.93
C LEU A 114 -24.84 -28.43 -25.76
N THR A 115 -24.91 -27.13 -25.50
CA THR A 115 -25.66 -26.17 -26.34
C THR A 115 -24.69 -25.51 -27.31
N VAL A 116 -24.91 -25.65 -28.62
CA VAL A 116 -24.10 -25.01 -29.66
C VAL A 116 -24.90 -23.89 -30.33
N VAL A 117 -24.44 -22.65 -30.17
CA VAL A 117 -25.06 -21.47 -30.80
C VAL A 117 -24.19 -21.03 -31.97
N PHE A 118 -24.74 -21.05 -33.19
CA PHE A 118 -24.04 -20.68 -34.42
C PHE A 118 -24.88 -19.74 -35.28
N GLY A 119 -24.22 -19.04 -36.21
CA GLY A 119 -24.86 -18.05 -37.08
C GLY A 119 -23.83 -17.17 -37.76
N TYR A 120 -24.26 -16.34 -38.70
CA TYR A 120 -23.39 -15.43 -39.45
C TYR A 120 -22.70 -14.39 -38.57
N ASN A 121 -21.60 -13.81 -39.05
CA ASN A 121 -20.98 -12.65 -38.40
C ASN A 121 -22.02 -11.52 -38.28
N GLY A 122 -22.06 -10.87 -37.10
CA GLY A 122 -23.08 -9.85 -36.80
C GLY A 122 -24.41 -10.39 -36.26
N SER A 123 -24.62 -11.71 -36.16
CA SER A 123 -25.88 -12.29 -35.66
C SER A 123 -26.09 -12.20 -34.13
N GLY A 124 -25.34 -11.35 -33.42
CA GLY A 124 -25.52 -11.15 -31.97
C GLY A 124 -24.86 -12.17 -31.04
N LYS A 125 -24.25 -13.26 -31.52
CA LYS A 125 -23.60 -14.31 -30.67
C LYS A 125 -22.65 -13.75 -29.61
N SER A 126 -21.77 -12.82 -30.01
CA SER A 126 -20.82 -12.17 -29.10
C SER A 126 -21.52 -11.26 -28.08
N GLY A 127 -22.69 -10.72 -28.38
CA GLY A 127 -23.51 -9.94 -27.43
C GLY A 127 -23.98 -10.80 -26.26
N TYR A 128 -24.55 -11.97 -26.53
CA TYR A 128 -24.90 -12.95 -25.48
C TYR A 128 -23.68 -13.40 -24.68
N GLY A 129 -22.54 -13.60 -25.36
CA GLY A 129 -21.27 -13.90 -24.68
C GLY A 129 -20.83 -12.80 -23.72
N ARG A 130 -20.98 -11.52 -24.09
CA ARG A 130 -20.65 -10.37 -23.22
C ARG A 130 -21.57 -10.29 -22.00
N ILE A 131 -22.88 -10.55 -22.17
CA ILE A 131 -23.82 -10.67 -21.03
C ILE A 131 -23.32 -11.74 -20.07
N LEU A 132 -23.07 -12.96 -20.56
CA LEU A 132 -22.60 -14.06 -19.71
C LEU A 132 -21.24 -13.79 -19.07
N ARG A 133 -20.32 -13.13 -19.78
CA ARG A 133 -19.01 -12.73 -19.24
C ARG A 133 -19.13 -11.81 -18.03
N ARG A 134 -20.15 -10.96 -17.98
CA ARG A 134 -20.36 -9.99 -16.90
C ARG A 134 -21.35 -10.46 -15.83
N ALA A 135 -22.38 -11.21 -16.22
CA ALA A 135 -23.40 -11.74 -15.33
C ALA A 135 -22.93 -12.99 -14.56
N CYS A 136 -22.15 -13.85 -15.22
CA CYS A 136 -21.61 -15.07 -14.64
C CYS A 136 -20.16 -14.89 -14.18
N ARG A 137 -19.59 -15.96 -13.62
CA ARG A 137 -18.24 -15.95 -13.08
C ARG A 137 -17.19 -16.08 -14.20
N ALA A 138 -16.59 -14.97 -14.59
CA ALA A 138 -15.47 -14.89 -15.55
C ALA A 138 -14.18 -14.38 -14.88
N ARG A 139 -13.00 -14.71 -15.45
CA ARG A 139 -11.70 -14.19 -14.95
C ARG A 139 -11.50 -12.71 -15.25
N SER A 140 -12.17 -12.20 -16.28
CA SER A 140 -12.14 -10.79 -16.67
C SER A 140 -13.54 -10.41 -17.13
N LYS A 141 -14.06 -9.28 -16.65
CA LYS A 141 -15.35 -8.73 -17.10
C LYS A 141 -15.31 -8.23 -18.55
N GLY A 142 -14.12 -8.08 -19.13
CA GLY A 142 -13.90 -7.59 -20.50
C GLY A 142 -14.27 -6.13 -20.69
N ASP A 143 -14.24 -5.69 -21.95
CA ASP A 143 -14.61 -4.33 -22.32
C ASP A 143 -16.08 -4.02 -21.94
N PRO A 144 -16.42 -2.74 -21.72
CA PRO A 144 -17.81 -2.31 -21.53
C PRO A 144 -18.74 -2.82 -22.63
N ILE A 145 -19.95 -3.20 -22.25
CA ILE A 145 -20.99 -3.51 -23.22
C ILE A 145 -21.48 -2.20 -23.82
N LEU A 146 -21.29 -2.05 -25.13
CA LEU A 146 -21.71 -0.85 -25.85
C LEU A 146 -23.15 -1.02 -26.38
N PRO A 147 -24.00 0.02 -26.31
CA PRO A 147 -25.35 -0.01 -26.85
C PRO A 147 -25.36 -0.04 -28.39
N ASN A 148 -26.55 -0.10 -28.98
CA ASN A 148 -26.71 -0.09 -30.42
C ASN A 148 -26.28 1.26 -31.01
N VAL A 149 -25.24 1.27 -31.85
CA VAL A 149 -24.77 2.48 -32.55
C VAL A 149 -25.81 3.09 -33.50
N MET A 150 -26.77 2.28 -33.96
CA MET A 150 -27.84 2.72 -34.85
C MET A 150 -29.11 3.15 -34.10
N GLY A 151 -29.14 2.97 -32.78
CA GLY A 151 -30.27 3.38 -31.94
C GLY A 151 -30.09 4.80 -31.39
N ASP A 152 -31.05 5.23 -30.58
CA ASP A 152 -30.93 6.49 -29.85
C ASP A 152 -29.77 6.40 -28.84
N ALA A 153 -29.01 7.49 -28.72
CA ALA A 153 -27.94 7.57 -27.75
C ALA A 153 -28.52 7.43 -26.34
N THR A 154 -27.97 6.48 -25.57
CA THR A 154 -28.39 6.18 -24.21
C THR A 154 -27.18 5.88 -23.35
N ASP A 155 -27.20 6.41 -22.12
CA ASP A 155 -26.22 6.14 -21.07
C ASP A 155 -26.73 5.07 -20.08
N GLU A 156 -27.88 4.45 -20.37
CA GLU A 156 -28.45 3.37 -19.56
C GLU A 156 -27.55 2.12 -19.61
N PRO A 157 -27.37 1.41 -18.48
CA PRO A 157 -26.57 0.19 -18.44
C PRO A 157 -27.21 -0.93 -19.29
N ALA A 158 -26.36 -1.86 -19.74
CA ALA A 158 -26.80 -3.10 -20.36
C ALA A 158 -27.65 -3.92 -19.39
N SER A 159 -28.75 -4.51 -19.86
CA SER A 159 -29.61 -5.36 -19.04
C SER A 159 -30.14 -6.56 -19.82
N ALA A 160 -30.52 -7.62 -19.10
CA ALA A 160 -31.15 -8.81 -19.66
C ALA A 160 -31.95 -9.54 -18.57
N VAL A 161 -32.94 -10.34 -18.97
CA VAL A 161 -33.61 -11.29 -18.08
C VAL A 161 -32.97 -12.66 -18.26
N ILE A 162 -32.49 -13.23 -17.15
CA ILE A 162 -31.78 -14.51 -17.15
C ILE A 162 -32.57 -15.51 -16.29
N THR A 163 -32.85 -16.67 -16.87
CA THR A 163 -33.47 -17.79 -16.16
C THR A 163 -32.45 -18.90 -15.96
N HIS A 164 -32.42 -19.46 -14.75
CA HIS A 164 -31.59 -20.61 -14.40
C HIS A 164 -32.39 -21.60 -13.56
N ALA A 165 -31.87 -22.83 -13.46
CA ALA A 165 -32.40 -23.87 -12.60
C ALA A 165 -31.39 -24.22 -11.51
N VAL A 166 -31.91 -24.55 -10.33
CA VAL A 166 -31.14 -25.05 -9.19
C VAL A 166 -31.63 -26.47 -8.89
N ASP A 167 -30.73 -27.45 -8.95
CA ASP A 167 -31.06 -28.88 -8.80
C ASP A 167 -32.23 -29.30 -9.71
N ASP A 168 -32.16 -28.86 -10.97
CA ASP A 168 -33.16 -29.10 -12.02
C ASP A 168 -34.53 -28.45 -11.81
N VAL A 169 -34.69 -27.59 -10.78
CA VAL A 169 -35.89 -26.77 -10.54
C VAL A 169 -35.68 -25.35 -11.06
N ASP A 170 -36.51 -24.96 -12.02
CA ASP A 170 -36.48 -23.62 -12.61
C ASP A 170 -36.75 -22.55 -11.56
N GLN A 171 -35.90 -21.53 -11.54
CA GLN A 171 -36.08 -20.35 -10.71
C GLN A 171 -36.88 -19.29 -11.47
N SER A 172 -37.44 -18.34 -10.73
CA SER A 172 -38.07 -17.15 -11.33
C SER A 172 -37.06 -16.41 -12.22
N PRO A 173 -37.48 -15.91 -13.40
CA PRO A 173 -36.63 -15.06 -14.23
C PRO A 173 -36.12 -13.85 -13.43
N ALA A 174 -34.83 -13.57 -13.51
CA ALA A 174 -34.19 -12.49 -12.78
C ALA A 174 -33.62 -11.45 -13.73
N LYS A 175 -33.89 -10.17 -13.46
CA LYS A 175 -33.28 -9.06 -14.20
C LYS A 175 -31.83 -8.90 -13.77
N TRP A 176 -30.92 -8.98 -14.73
CA TRP A 176 -29.51 -8.62 -14.58
C TRP A 176 -29.28 -7.23 -15.18
N ILE A 177 -28.48 -6.41 -14.49
CA ILE A 177 -28.09 -5.06 -14.91
C ILE A 177 -26.56 -4.94 -14.76
N ASP A 178 -25.89 -4.48 -15.81
CA ASP A 178 -24.44 -4.29 -15.79
C ASP A 178 -24.02 -3.28 -14.71
N GLY A 179 -22.96 -3.62 -13.98
CA GLY A 179 -22.48 -2.85 -12.83
C GLY A 179 -23.22 -3.08 -11.51
N GLN A 180 -24.33 -3.81 -11.50
CA GLN A 180 -25.03 -4.20 -10.26
C GLN A 180 -24.65 -5.63 -9.82
N GLN A 181 -25.09 -6.00 -8.61
CA GLN A 181 -24.92 -7.36 -8.11
C GLN A 181 -25.65 -8.35 -9.02
N SER A 182 -24.94 -9.37 -9.50
CA SER A 182 -25.52 -10.43 -10.33
C SER A 182 -26.60 -11.21 -9.55
N PRO A 183 -27.68 -11.65 -10.21
CA PRO A 183 -28.64 -12.57 -9.62
C PRO A 183 -28.00 -13.80 -8.99
N ASP A 184 -28.58 -14.25 -7.87
CA ASP A 184 -28.09 -15.41 -7.13
C ASP A 184 -27.97 -16.64 -8.03
N GLY A 185 -26.83 -17.32 -7.89
CA GLY A 185 -26.51 -18.54 -8.62
C GLY A 185 -25.79 -18.38 -9.95
N LEU A 186 -25.91 -17.22 -10.61
CA LEU A 186 -25.14 -16.97 -11.84
C LEU A 186 -23.63 -16.94 -11.57
N GLY A 187 -23.22 -16.55 -10.36
CA GLY A 187 -21.83 -16.64 -9.89
C GLY A 187 -21.28 -18.07 -9.79
N SER A 188 -22.14 -19.10 -9.84
CA SER A 188 -21.68 -20.51 -9.90
C SER A 188 -21.38 -20.97 -11.32
N ILE A 189 -21.82 -20.22 -12.35
CA ILE A 189 -21.61 -20.55 -13.76
C ILE A 189 -20.27 -19.96 -14.20
N SER A 190 -19.34 -20.80 -14.64
CA SER A 190 -18.05 -20.34 -15.16
C SER A 190 -18.16 -19.94 -16.64
N PHE A 191 -17.78 -18.72 -16.96
CA PHE A 191 -17.64 -18.25 -18.34
C PHE A 191 -16.18 -18.32 -18.80
N PHE A 192 -15.97 -18.70 -20.07
CA PHE A 192 -14.63 -18.81 -20.67
C PHE A 192 -14.63 -18.33 -22.12
N ASP A 193 -13.69 -17.45 -22.46
CA ASP A 193 -13.39 -17.00 -23.82
C ASP A 193 -11.87 -16.91 -24.08
N SER A 194 -11.50 -16.54 -25.31
CA SER A 194 -10.09 -16.40 -25.72
C SER A 194 -9.34 -15.32 -24.93
N ASP A 195 -10.02 -14.26 -24.50
CA ASP A 195 -9.40 -13.20 -23.69
C ASP A 195 -9.08 -13.72 -22.28
N CYS A 196 -9.98 -14.51 -21.68
CA CYS A 196 -9.73 -15.24 -20.44
C CYS A 196 -8.57 -16.22 -20.58
N ALA A 197 -8.36 -16.80 -21.76
CA ALA A 197 -7.25 -17.70 -22.04
C ALA A 197 -5.89 -16.95 -22.16
N SER A 198 -5.87 -15.72 -22.67
CA SER A 198 -4.63 -14.97 -22.94
C SER A 198 -3.80 -14.65 -21.69
N VAL A 199 -4.46 -14.53 -20.52
CA VAL A 199 -3.81 -14.40 -19.20
C VAL A 199 -2.95 -15.64 -18.86
N HIS A 200 -3.22 -16.81 -19.44
CA HIS A 200 -2.48 -18.04 -19.16
C HIS A 200 -1.20 -18.22 -19.98
N VAL A 201 -1.03 -17.46 -21.07
CA VAL A 201 -0.01 -17.76 -22.09
C VAL A 201 1.05 -16.67 -22.21
N ARG A 202 0.74 -15.42 -21.82
CA ARG A 202 1.60 -14.28 -22.17
C ARG A 202 2.65 -13.89 -21.14
N ASP A 203 2.47 -14.20 -19.86
CA ASP A 203 3.46 -13.87 -18.85
C ASP A 203 4.39 -15.06 -18.57
N LYS A 204 5.70 -14.80 -18.74
CA LYS A 204 6.78 -15.78 -18.67
C LYS A 204 6.79 -16.52 -17.33
N ASN A 205 6.23 -17.73 -17.36
CA ASN A 205 6.64 -18.95 -16.66
C ASN A 205 7.34 -18.78 -15.29
N ASP A 206 6.58 -18.84 -14.21
CA ASP A 206 6.78 -19.89 -13.21
C ASP A 206 5.49 -20.09 -12.39
N VAL A 207 5.14 -21.35 -12.13
CA VAL A 207 4.07 -21.82 -11.23
C VAL A 207 2.61 -21.79 -11.76
N ALA A 208 2.23 -22.98 -12.24
CA ALA A 208 0.97 -23.69 -11.98
C ALA A 208 -0.37 -23.03 -12.35
N PHE A 209 -1.20 -23.81 -13.05
CA PHE A 209 -2.64 -23.66 -13.13
C PHE A 209 -3.24 -23.15 -11.81
N ILE A 210 -3.52 -21.84 -11.71
CA ILE A 210 -4.16 -21.24 -10.54
C ILE A 210 -5.64 -21.61 -10.64
N PRO A 211 -6.18 -22.40 -9.69
CA PRO A 211 -7.60 -22.70 -9.65
C PRO A 211 -8.40 -21.41 -9.51
N PHE A 212 -9.54 -21.35 -10.19
CA PHE A 212 -10.42 -20.19 -10.18
C PHE A 212 -10.75 -19.76 -8.74
N GLY A 213 -10.58 -18.48 -8.42
CA GLY A 213 -10.79 -17.91 -7.09
C GLY A 213 -9.52 -17.72 -6.24
N LEU A 214 -8.42 -18.43 -6.55
CA LEU A 214 -7.13 -18.21 -5.86
C LEU A 214 -6.35 -17.00 -6.40
N GLU A 215 -6.76 -16.43 -7.53
CA GLU A 215 -6.17 -15.23 -8.15
C GLU A 215 -6.25 -13.99 -7.25
N ILE A 216 -7.20 -13.98 -6.30
CA ILE A 216 -7.38 -12.92 -5.32
C ILE A 216 -6.10 -12.67 -4.51
N LEU A 217 -5.35 -13.73 -4.17
CA LEU A 217 -4.15 -13.62 -3.35
C LEU A 217 -2.97 -12.97 -4.10
N PRO A 218 -2.62 -13.40 -5.34
CA PRO A 218 -1.69 -12.67 -6.19
C PRO A 218 -2.06 -11.20 -6.39
N THR A 219 -3.33 -10.88 -6.71
CA THR A 219 -3.79 -9.50 -6.94
C THR A 219 -3.63 -8.64 -5.69
N LEU A 220 -3.95 -9.17 -4.50
CA LEU A 220 -3.67 -8.49 -3.23
C LEU A 220 -2.15 -8.27 -3.03
N GLY A 221 -1.33 -9.24 -3.42
CA GLY A 221 0.13 -9.12 -3.39
C GLY A 221 0.67 -8.02 -4.30
N ASP A 222 0.13 -7.87 -5.51
CA ASP A 222 0.46 -6.78 -6.44
C ASP A 222 0.08 -5.41 -5.89
N LEU A 223 -1.09 -5.31 -5.26
CA LEU A 223 -1.50 -4.09 -4.56
C LEU A 223 -0.52 -3.74 -3.43
N CYS A 224 -0.14 -4.73 -2.60
CA CYS A 224 0.81 -4.50 -1.51
C CYS A 224 2.16 -3.96 -2.03
N ARG A 225 2.65 -4.50 -3.15
CA ARG A 225 3.86 -3.98 -3.82
C ARG A 225 3.67 -2.54 -4.33
N SER A 226 2.51 -2.24 -4.89
CA SER A 226 2.18 -0.88 -5.36
C SER A 226 2.13 0.13 -4.21
N ILE A 227 1.50 -0.23 -3.09
CA ILE A 227 1.47 0.60 -1.87
C ILE A 227 2.89 0.78 -1.34
N GLN A 228 3.68 -0.29 -1.24
CA GLN A 228 5.07 -0.23 -0.80
C GLN A 228 5.88 0.76 -1.66
N ALA A 229 5.78 0.66 -2.98
CA ALA A 229 6.49 1.55 -3.90
C ALA A 229 6.13 3.02 -3.70
N LYS A 230 4.85 3.34 -3.46
CA LYS A 230 4.39 4.71 -3.15
C LYS A 230 4.98 5.21 -1.84
N LEU A 231 4.94 4.40 -0.78
CA LEU A 231 5.48 4.78 0.53
C LEU A 231 7.01 4.93 0.48
N ASP A 232 7.72 4.07 -0.25
CA ASP A 232 9.17 4.16 -0.44
C ASP A 232 9.58 5.40 -1.25
N ALA A 233 8.81 5.76 -2.28
CA ALA A 233 9.04 6.98 -3.04
C ALA A 233 8.87 8.23 -2.17
N GLU A 234 7.82 8.25 -1.35
CA GLU A 234 7.56 9.34 -0.43
C GLU A 234 8.62 9.44 0.66
N LYS A 235 9.03 8.32 1.25
CA LYS A 235 10.14 8.27 2.20
C LYS A 235 11.40 8.88 1.61
N LYS A 236 11.78 8.51 0.38
CA LYS A 236 12.95 9.08 -0.31
C LYS A 236 12.82 10.59 -0.51
N ARG A 237 11.62 11.07 -0.85
CA ARG A 237 11.35 12.52 -0.98
C ARG A 237 11.59 13.23 0.35
N LEU A 238 11.00 12.75 1.44
CA LEU A 238 11.18 13.33 2.78
C LEU A 238 12.64 13.27 3.26
N GLU A 239 13.35 12.17 2.99
CA GLU A 239 14.78 12.03 3.28
C GLU A 239 15.63 13.04 2.47
N SER A 240 15.22 13.37 1.24
CA SER A 240 15.90 14.37 0.40
C SER A 240 15.66 15.81 0.88
N GLU A 241 14.51 16.07 1.50
CA GLU A 241 14.15 17.37 2.10
C GLU A 241 14.78 17.57 3.48
N THR A 242 15.31 16.50 4.09
CA THR A 242 15.98 16.57 5.38
C THR A 242 17.19 17.51 5.30
N PRO A 243 17.22 18.60 6.10
CA PRO A 243 18.30 19.56 6.07
C PRO A 243 19.69 18.93 6.28
N SER A 244 20.66 19.35 5.46
CA SER A 244 22.02 18.78 5.45
C SER A 244 22.74 18.88 6.81
N PHE A 245 22.40 19.88 7.63
CA PHE A 245 22.97 20.02 8.97
C PHE A 245 22.61 18.88 9.91
N LEU A 246 21.44 18.23 9.75
CA LEU A 246 21.05 17.05 10.55
C LEU A 246 21.91 15.82 10.23
N ARG A 247 22.58 15.80 9.08
CA ARG A 247 23.53 14.75 8.69
C ARG A 247 24.93 14.99 9.25
N ASN A 248 25.18 16.14 9.90
CA ASN A 248 26.45 16.47 10.51
C ASN A 248 26.55 15.87 11.92
N GLN A 249 27.58 15.05 12.15
CA GLN A 249 27.85 14.42 13.46
C GLN A 249 28.03 15.44 14.60
N HIS A 250 28.41 16.68 14.27
CA HIS A 250 28.51 17.77 15.25
C HIS A 250 27.14 18.33 15.66
N ALA A 251 26.12 18.21 14.79
CA ALA A 251 24.75 18.59 15.12
C ALA A 251 24.00 17.48 15.87
N THR A 252 24.36 16.20 15.67
CA THR A 252 23.70 15.02 16.27
C THR A 252 24.53 14.31 17.35
N GLY A 253 25.67 14.87 17.77
CA GLY A 253 26.51 14.32 18.84
C GLY A 253 25.96 14.53 20.25
N ASP A 254 26.81 14.33 21.28
CA ASP A 254 26.44 14.42 22.71
C ASP A 254 26.11 15.84 23.23
N THR A 255 25.85 16.78 22.34
CA THR A 255 25.38 18.11 22.74
C THR A 255 23.93 18.02 23.20
N LYS A 256 23.48 19.01 23.99
CA LYS A 256 22.06 19.09 24.39
C LYS A 256 21.15 19.16 23.15
N VAL A 257 21.57 19.90 22.11
CA VAL A 257 20.89 19.99 20.83
C VAL A 257 20.85 18.64 20.11
N GLY A 258 21.98 17.93 20.01
CA GLY A 258 22.04 16.63 19.34
C GLY A 258 21.22 15.54 20.02
N ARG A 259 21.21 15.48 21.35
CA ARG A 259 20.33 14.58 22.12
C ARG A 259 18.85 14.90 21.91
N THR A 260 18.48 16.17 21.84
CA THR A 260 17.08 16.56 21.57
C THR A 260 16.69 16.21 20.14
N LEU A 261 17.54 16.52 19.15
CA LEU A 261 17.31 16.18 17.74
C LEU A 261 17.17 14.67 17.51
N ALA A 262 17.99 13.85 18.19
CA ALA A 262 17.92 12.39 18.10
C ALA A 262 16.66 11.78 18.71
N ASN A 263 15.98 12.50 19.62
CA ASN A 263 14.79 12.03 20.33
C ASN A 263 13.51 12.80 19.93
N LEU A 264 13.54 13.54 18.83
CA LEU A 264 12.36 14.25 18.32
C LEU A 264 11.20 13.28 18.10
N ASN A 265 10.05 13.63 18.67
CA ASN A 265 8.82 12.87 18.56
C ASN A 265 7.61 13.81 18.70
N GLY A 266 6.39 13.29 18.50
CA GLY A 266 5.14 14.06 18.55
C GLY A 266 4.81 14.75 19.89
N SER A 267 5.54 14.47 20.97
CA SER A 267 5.40 15.16 22.27
C SER A 267 6.41 16.29 22.49
N THR A 268 7.31 16.53 21.53
CA THR A 268 8.32 17.58 21.64
C THR A 268 7.65 18.95 21.47
N LYS A 269 7.85 19.85 22.44
CA LYS A 269 7.25 21.18 22.40
C LYS A 269 8.11 22.14 21.57
N PRO A 270 7.51 22.96 20.68
CA PRO A 270 8.24 23.98 19.94
C PRO A 270 9.04 24.93 20.84
N ASP A 271 8.49 25.34 21.98
CA ASP A 271 9.15 26.25 22.93
C ASP A 271 10.50 25.72 23.43
N ASP A 272 10.62 24.39 23.63
CA ASP A 272 11.87 23.77 24.07
C ASP A 272 12.95 23.81 22.97
N LEU A 273 12.52 23.83 21.70
CA LEU A 273 13.40 23.96 20.54
C LEU A 273 13.86 25.41 20.36
N ASP A 274 12.99 26.40 20.61
CA ASP A 274 13.33 27.82 20.51
C ASP A 274 14.41 28.23 21.52
N VAL A 275 14.36 27.65 22.72
CA VAL A 275 15.42 27.84 23.74
C VAL A 275 16.75 27.27 23.26
N LEU A 276 16.74 26.14 22.57
CA LEU A 276 17.95 25.49 22.03
C LEU A 276 18.47 26.15 20.75
N ALA A 277 17.60 26.83 20.00
CA ALA A 277 17.95 27.56 18.80
C ALA A 277 18.50 28.97 19.10
N SER A 278 18.32 29.48 20.32
CA SER A 278 18.75 30.81 20.72
C SER A 278 20.18 30.82 21.28
N LEU A 279 21.03 31.71 20.76
CA LEU A 279 22.36 31.98 21.30
C LEU A 279 22.30 33.18 22.24
N ASN A 280 22.82 33.03 23.46
CA ASN A 280 22.95 34.17 24.38
C ASN A 280 24.19 35.02 24.03
N ASP A 281 24.32 36.18 24.68
CA ASP A 281 25.43 37.12 24.44
C ASP A 281 26.82 36.52 24.67
N ASP A 282 26.95 35.58 25.61
CA ASP A 282 28.24 34.94 25.90
C ASP A 282 28.59 33.88 24.84
N ASP A 283 27.59 33.17 24.31
CA ASP A 283 27.73 32.27 23.18
C ASP A 283 28.12 33.05 21.91
N LEU A 284 27.52 34.22 21.66
CA LEU A 284 27.89 35.11 20.56
C LEU A 284 29.32 35.64 20.69
N LYS A 285 29.75 36.02 21.91
CA LYS A 285 31.15 36.41 22.17
C LYS A 285 32.10 35.24 21.93
N ARG A 286 31.73 34.03 22.35
CA ARG A 286 32.54 32.81 22.14
C ARG A 286 32.63 32.47 20.66
N LEU A 287 31.53 32.56 19.92
CA LEU A 287 31.46 32.34 18.47
C LEU A 287 32.43 33.27 17.72
N LYS A 288 32.53 34.54 18.12
CA LYS A 288 33.51 35.49 17.55
C LYS A 288 34.97 35.14 17.88
N LYS A 289 35.23 34.49 19.02
CA LYS A 289 36.59 34.09 19.46
C LYS A 289 37.07 32.77 18.83
N LEU A 290 36.15 31.86 18.52
CA LEU A 290 36.47 30.51 18.02
C LEU A 290 37.29 30.52 16.71
N PRO A 291 36.98 31.31 15.66
CA PRO A 291 37.78 31.37 14.45
C PRO A 291 39.22 31.85 14.71
N ILE A 292 39.39 32.80 15.63
CA ILE A 292 40.71 33.33 16.02
C ILE A 292 41.54 32.23 16.71
N GLN A 293 40.91 31.44 17.59
CA GLN A 293 41.56 30.33 18.28
C GLN A 293 41.88 29.16 17.35
N LEU A 294 41.01 28.88 16.38
CA LEU A 294 41.22 27.82 15.37
C LEU A 294 42.28 28.20 14.33
N ALA A 295 42.47 29.50 14.06
CA ALA A 295 43.53 30.01 13.19
C ALA A 295 44.92 29.96 13.83
N SER A 296 45.01 29.95 15.17
CA SER A 296 46.27 29.80 15.89
C SER A 296 46.65 28.32 16.06
N ASP A 297 47.89 27.94 15.73
CA ASP A 297 48.41 26.59 16.00
C ASP A 297 48.56 26.37 17.52
N PRO A 298 47.75 25.49 18.14
CA PRO A 298 47.77 25.27 19.59
C PRO A 298 49.11 24.74 20.08
N LYS A 299 49.86 24.01 19.25
CA LYS A 299 51.18 23.49 19.62
C LYS A 299 52.21 24.62 19.66
N ALA A 300 52.19 25.51 18.68
CA ALA A 300 53.07 26.67 18.63
C ALA A 300 52.83 27.62 19.83
N GLU A 301 51.57 27.90 20.16
CA GLU A 301 51.24 28.76 21.31
C GLU A 301 51.52 28.09 22.67
N ALA A 302 51.35 26.76 22.79
CA ALA A 302 51.76 26.02 23.98
C ALA A 302 53.28 26.06 24.20
N ILE A 303 54.07 25.90 23.14
CA ILE A 303 55.54 26.01 23.20
C ILE A 303 55.94 27.41 23.64
N LYS A 304 55.35 28.45 23.02
CA LYS A 304 55.64 29.85 23.35
C LYS A 304 55.30 30.19 24.79
N THR A 305 54.14 29.74 25.28
CA THR A 305 53.72 29.94 26.68
C THR A 305 54.64 29.20 27.65
N ARG A 306 55.09 27.98 27.32
CA ARG A 306 56.05 27.22 28.14
C ARG A 306 57.41 27.90 28.20
N VAL A 307 57.88 28.45 27.09
CA VAL A 307 59.13 29.23 27.03
C VAL A 307 59.02 30.50 27.87
N GLN A 308 57.90 31.23 27.78
CA GLN A 308 57.65 32.42 28.61
C GLN A 308 57.60 32.08 30.10
N GLY A 309 56.90 31.00 30.48
CA GLY A 309 56.89 30.49 31.85
C GLY A 309 58.29 30.18 32.36
N GLY A 310 59.08 29.43 31.57
CA GLY A 310 60.47 29.10 31.92
C GLY A 310 61.37 30.33 32.08
N ARG A 311 61.18 31.37 31.25
CA ARG A 311 61.89 32.66 31.38
C ARG A 311 61.55 33.35 32.69
N ILE A 312 60.27 33.41 33.07
CA ILE A 312 59.82 33.99 34.35
C ILE A 312 60.40 33.20 35.52
N THR A 313 60.39 31.87 35.47
CA THR A 313 60.98 31.03 36.53
C THR A 313 62.49 31.24 36.66
N THR A 314 63.18 31.41 35.54
CA THR A 314 64.63 31.67 35.51
C THR A 314 64.96 33.05 36.09
N LEU A 315 64.18 34.08 35.72
CA LEU A 315 64.27 35.42 36.30
C LEU A 315 64.05 35.40 37.81
N SER A 316 63.01 34.72 38.28
CA SER A 316 62.73 34.55 39.71
C SER A 316 63.89 33.88 40.44
N ARG A 317 64.49 32.83 39.86
CA ARG A 317 65.65 32.14 40.43
C ARG A 317 66.90 33.01 40.45
N SER A 318 67.13 33.83 39.42
CA SER A 318 68.26 34.76 39.40
C SER A 318 68.12 35.89 40.40
N LEU A 319 66.91 36.42 40.60
CA LEU A 319 66.60 37.41 41.64
C LEU A 319 66.86 36.84 43.04
N ALA A 320 66.33 35.65 43.33
CA ALA A 320 66.57 34.97 44.62
C ALA A 320 68.05 34.62 44.85
N GLY A 321 68.79 34.30 43.78
CA GLY A 321 70.24 34.04 43.85
C GLY A 321 71.07 35.31 44.08
N ALA A 322 70.64 36.44 43.50
CA ALA A 322 71.27 37.74 43.73
C ALA A 322 71.08 38.19 45.18
N GLU A 323 69.85 38.11 45.71
CA GLU A 323 69.55 38.43 47.13
C GLU A 323 70.42 37.63 48.11
N LYS A 324 70.62 36.32 47.88
CA LYS A 324 71.49 35.48 48.72
C LYS A 324 72.97 35.87 48.64
N LYS A 325 73.44 36.39 47.49
CA LYS A 325 74.82 36.88 47.33
C LYS A 325 75.04 38.23 48.01
N THR A 326 74.03 39.10 48.04
CA THR A 326 74.08 40.36 48.78
C THR A 326 74.16 40.13 50.28
N VAL A 327 73.42 39.14 50.81
CA VAL A 327 73.49 38.74 52.23
C VAL A 327 74.86 38.16 52.59
N ARG A 328 75.42 37.24 51.78
CA ARG A 328 76.75 36.64 52.04
C ARG A 328 77.93 37.60 51.94
N ARG A 329 77.81 38.71 51.19
CA ARG A 329 78.87 39.75 51.13
C ARG A 329 78.85 40.69 52.33
N GLY A 330 77.75 40.76 53.10
CA GLY A 330 77.69 41.49 54.37
C GLY A 330 78.42 40.77 55.50
N ASP A 331 78.40 39.43 55.52
CA ASP A 331 78.96 38.61 56.60
C ASP A 331 80.48 38.32 56.49
N HIS A 332 81.19 38.97 55.56
CA HIS A 332 82.66 38.83 55.40
C HIS A 332 83.44 40.13 55.67
N CYS A 333 82.77 41.15 56.22
CA CYS A 333 83.42 42.34 56.79
C CYS A 333 83.06 42.46 58.28
N HIS A 334 83.64 41.58 59.10
CA HIS A 334 83.86 41.82 60.52
C HIS A 334 85.23 41.29 60.92
#